data_AF-A0A0M0T394-F1
#
_entry.id   AF-A0A0M0T394-F1
#
_cell.length_a   1.000
_cell.length_b   1.000
_cell.length_c   1.000
_cell.angle_alpha   90.00
_cell.angle_beta   90.00
_cell.angle_gamma   90.00
#
_symmetry.space_group_name_H-M   'P 1'
#
loop_
_entity.id
_entity.type
_entity.pdbx_description
1 polymer ?
#
loop_
_entity_poly.entity_id
_entity_poly.type
_entity_poly.pdbx_seq_one_letter_code
_entity_poly.pdbx_strand_id
1 'polypeptide(L)'
;MWKPFTKNQSIVPALQAFRELDVEAFRIHVAQLNVVEQQALQFIKRSLELDSPAHLQLALEMKQPLVEVDRLFQTLVTCQNRHQLLEMLLAYGLDVNQVYTLEGHRSIVRQPLHFPVGLYAARHEELWALVAEELDFTYTIQLQRSDQFMETHELNLLDLVLLLDIEEELTIRVLDQLCECKATVGLSERLQRPASPLLFKIIEMDAYLPTFIYAKHYFPFYALIGRQTTLFPSLLNRIMQESIASEVNEDALLAFHNYHPGLALKQGHTYIEQLYEMGLLLRDQGGVDFNRIDAEYVLSEYDEVIKRLCR
;
A
#
# COMPACT_ATOMS: atom_id res chain seq x y z
N MET A 1 -33.85 31.79 10.07
CA MET A 1 -34.58 30.79 10.87
C MET A 1 -33.86 29.45 10.70
N TRP A 2 -32.98 29.07 11.65
CA TRP A 2 -32.28 27.79 11.60
C TRP A 2 -33.25 26.68 12.03
N LYS A 3 -33.51 25.70 11.17
CA LYS A 3 -34.26 24.51 11.56
C LYS A 3 -33.39 23.70 12.54
N PRO A 4 -33.88 23.32 13.73
CA PRO A 4 -33.13 22.46 14.63
C PRO A 4 -32.88 21.11 13.94
N PHE A 5 -31.65 20.63 14.03
CA PHE A 5 -31.23 19.31 13.55
C PHE A 5 -32.11 18.25 14.23
N THR A 6 -33.02 17.62 13.49
CA THR A 6 -33.91 16.61 14.05
C THR A 6 -33.20 15.28 14.00
N LYS A 7 -32.70 14.80 15.16
CA LYS A 7 -32.02 13.50 15.26
C LYS A 7 -33.01 12.40 14.87
N ASN A 8 -32.70 11.65 13.83
CA ASN A 8 -33.54 10.53 13.41
C ASN A 8 -33.57 9.47 14.52
N GLN A 9 -34.76 9.20 15.05
CA GLN A 9 -34.96 8.30 16.18
C GLN A 9 -34.69 6.84 15.82
N SER A 10 -34.67 6.52 14.52
CA SER A 10 -34.51 5.16 13.99
C SER A 10 -33.05 4.72 13.92
N ILE A 11 -32.09 5.62 14.12
CA ILE A 11 -30.65 5.29 14.11
C ILE A 11 -30.31 4.26 15.20
N VAL A 12 -30.70 4.52 16.45
CA VAL A 12 -30.36 3.63 17.58
C VAL A 12 -31.07 2.27 17.47
N PRO A 13 -32.38 2.22 17.18
CA PRO A 13 -33.08 0.96 16.93
C PRO A 13 -32.50 0.16 15.74
N ALA A 14 -32.10 0.82 14.64
CA ALA A 14 -31.47 0.13 13.51
C ALA A 14 -30.14 -0.51 13.91
N LEU A 15 -29.31 0.19 14.69
CA LEU A 15 -28.05 -0.38 15.20
C LEU A 15 -28.30 -1.56 16.14
N GLN A 16 -29.29 -1.47 17.02
CA GLN A 16 -29.63 -2.54 17.95
C GLN A 16 -30.15 -3.77 17.20
N ALA A 17 -31.12 -3.58 16.29
CA ALA A 17 -31.68 -4.66 15.49
C ALA A 17 -30.61 -5.33 14.62
N PHE A 18 -29.70 -4.56 14.03
CA PHE A 18 -28.56 -5.12 13.29
C PHE A 18 -27.67 -5.99 14.17
N ARG A 19 -27.32 -5.51 15.37
CA ARG A 19 -26.48 -6.24 16.34
C ARG A 19 -27.13 -7.54 16.83
N GLU A 20 -28.45 -7.57 16.93
CA GLU A 20 -29.22 -8.73 17.38
C GLU A 20 -29.62 -9.68 16.23
N LEU A 21 -29.28 -9.34 14.98
CA LEU A 21 -29.76 -10.02 13.77
C LEU A 21 -31.31 -10.08 13.70
N ASP A 22 -31.99 -9.08 14.26
CA ASP A 22 -33.44 -8.93 14.12
C ASP A 22 -33.78 -8.35 12.74
N VAL A 23 -34.02 -9.24 11.79
CA VAL A 23 -34.28 -8.92 10.38
C VAL A 23 -35.49 -7.99 10.21
N GLU A 24 -36.57 -8.22 10.96
CA GLU A 24 -37.80 -7.44 10.82
C GLU A 24 -37.61 -6.03 11.37
N ALA A 25 -37.07 -5.92 12.60
CA ALA A 25 -36.81 -4.62 13.21
C ALA A 25 -35.78 -3.83 12.40
N PHE A 26 -34.74 -4.49 11.88
CA PHE A 26 -33.72 -3.84 11.06
C PHE A 26 -34.33 -3.27 9.79
N ARG A 27 -35.13 -4.06 9.05
CA ARG A 27 -35.83 -3.61 7.84
C ARG A 27 -36.70 -2.38 8.11
N ILE A 28 -37.47 -2.40 9.20
CA ILE A 28 -38.37 -1.29 9.57
C ILE A 28 -37.57 -0.02 9.83
N HIS A 29 -36.51 -0.11 10.63
CA HIS A 29 -35.77 1.08 11.06
C HIS A 29 -34.85 1.63 9.98
N VAL A 30 -34.23 0.77 9.16
CA VAL A 30 -33.38 1.18 8.03
C VAL A 30 -34.19 1.90 6.95
N ALA A 31 -35.42 1.46 6.67
CA ALA A 31 -36.30 2.13 5.71
C ALA A 31 -36.64 3.58 6.10
N GLN A 32 -36.45 3.96 7.36
CA GLN A 32 -36.68 5.30 7.89
C GLN A 32 -35.42 6.17 7.89
N LEU A 33 -34.26 5.60 7.56
CA LEU A 33 -32.99 6.32 7.44
C LEU A 33 -32.83 6.86 6.03
N ASN A 34 -32.35 8.10 5.92
CA ASN A 34 -31.98 8.65 4.63
C ASN A 34 -30.61 8.09 4.16
N VAL A 35 -30.26 8.34 2.90
CA VAL A 35 -29.02 7.83 2.29
C VAL A 35 -27.77 8.24 3.07
N VAL A 36 -27.69 9.49 3.53
CA VAL A 36 -26.53 10.01 4.29
C VAL A 36 -26.41 9.29 5.63
N GLU A 37 -27.54 9.04 6.30
CA GLU A 37 -27.57 8.31 7.57
C GLU A 37 -27.16 6.85 7.38
N GLN A 38 -27.66 6.17 6.33
CA GLN A 38 -27.26 4.79 6.01
C GLN A 38 -25.76 4.70 5.68
N GLN A 39 -25.23 5.65 4.90
CA GLN A 39 -23.79 5.75 4.62
C GLN A 39 -22.97 5.98 5.89
N ALA A 40 -23.42 6.85 6.80
CA ALA A 40 -22.73 7.15 8.05
C ALA A 40 -22.71 5.96 9.02
N LEU A 41 -23.71 5.05 8.94
CA LEU A 41 -23.79 3.88 9.82
C LEU A 41 -22.92 2.71 9.36
N GLN A 42 -22.53 2.67 8.08
CA GLN A 42 -21.55 1.71 7.53
C GLN A 42 -21.86 0.24 7.90
N PHE A 43 -23.11 -0.21 7.78
CA PHE A 43 -23.52 -1.55 8.20
C PHE A 43 -22.73 -2.68 7.53
N ILE A 44 -22.30 -2.51 6.28
CA ILE A 44 -21.43 -3.47 5.59
C ILE A 44 -20.07 -3.58 6.30
N LYS A 45 -19.38 -2.47 6.58
CA LYS A 45 -18.12 -2.48 7.32
C LYS A 45 -18.27 -3.12 8.70
N ARG A 46 -19.35 -2.79 9.41
CA ARG A 46 -19.67 -3.39 10.72
C ARG A 46 -19.83 -4.90 10.64
N SER A 47 -20.41 -5.43 9.55
CA SER A 47 -20.52 -6.88 9.37
C SER A 47 -19.16 -7.57 9.20
N LEU A 48 -18.20 -6.89 8.56
CA LEU A 48 -16.82 -7.37 8.41
C LEU A 48 -16.08 -7.29 9.76
N GLU A 49 -16.24 -6.21 10.52
CA GLU A 49 -15.68 -6.06 11.88
C GLU A 49 -16.23 -7.12 12.85
N LEU A 50 -17.46 -7.58 12.64
CA LEU A 50 -18.08 -8.70 13.38
C LEU A 50 -17.68 -10.07 12.82
N ASP A 51 -16.96 -10.13 11.69
CA ASP A 51 -16.59 -11.35 10.97
C ASP A 51 -17.79 -12.29 10.75
N SER A 52 -18.93 -11.71 10.32
CA SER A 52 -20.21 -12.42 10.32
C SER A 52 -20.92 -12.39 8.95
N PRO A 53 -20.93 -13.53 8.23
CA PRO A 53 -21.67 -13.66 6.97
C PRO A 53 -23.17 -13.35 7.10
N ALA A 54 -23.80 -13.71 8.22
CA ALA A 54 -25.22 -13.42 8.45
C ALA A 54 -25.53 -11.91 8.54
N HIS A 55 -24.66 -11.15 9.22
CA HIS A 55 -24.80 -9.69 9.28
C HIS A 55 -24.54 -9.05 7.92
N LEU A 56 -23.56 -9.57 7.18
CA LEU A 56 -23.27 -9.07 5.83
C LEU A 56 -24.46 -9.33 4.92
N GLN A 57 -25.01 -10.54 4.91
CA GLN A 57 -26.20 -10.89 4.13
C GLN A 57 -27.36 -9.94 4.43
N LEU A 58 -27.65 -9.68 5.70
CA LEU A 58 -28.70 -8.75 6.10
C LEU A 58 -28.46 -7.33 5.56
N ALA A 59 -27.22 -6.83 5.65
CA ALA A 59 -26.87 -5.51 5.11
C ALA A 59 -27.02 -5.45 3.58
N LEU A 60 -26.59 -6.48 2.86
CA LEU A 60 -26.67 -6.55 1.40
C LEU A 60 -28.13 -6.69 0.92
N GLU A 61 -28.94 -7.55 1.56
CA GLU A 61 -30.36 -7.70 1.24
C GLU A 61 -31.14 -6.39 1.41
N MET A 62 -30.79 -5.61 2.44
CA MET A 62 -31.38 -4.29 2.72
C MET A 62 -30.72 -3.16 1.91
N LYS A 63 -29.95 -3.52 0.89
CA LYS A 63 -29.28 -2.63 -0.04
C LYS A 63 -28.46 -1.52 0.60
N GLN A 64 -27.77 -1.85 1.69
CA GLN A 64 -26.92 -0.89 2.37
C GLN A 64 -25.77 -0.44 1.45
N PRO A 65 -25.36 0.84 1.54
CA PRO A 65 -24.38 1.41 0.62
C PRO A 65 -22.97 0.86 0.88
N LEU A 66 -22.25 0.55 -0.20
CA LEU A 66 -20.82 0.32 -0.18
C LEU A 66 -20.11 1.68 -0.12
N VAL A 67 -19.43 1.94 1.00
CA VAL A 67 -18.67 3.17 1.25
C VAL A 67 -17.29 2.81 1.80
N GLU A 68 -16.29 3.67 1.57
CA GLU A 68 -14.91 3.44 2.02
C GLU A 68 -14.38 2.05 1.60
N VAL A 69 -14.47 1.74 0.30
CA VAL A 69 -14.16 0.39 -0.21
C VAL A 69 -12.72 -0.05 0.13
N ASP A 70 -11.77 0.87 0.17
CA ASP A 70 -10.40 0.62 0.66
C ASP A 70 -10.41 0.08 2.10
N ARG A 71 -11.23 0.65 2.99
CA ARG A 71 -11.38 0.22 4.38
C ARG A 71 -12.11 -1.10 4.50
N LEU A 72 -13.06 -1.39 3.60
CA LEU A 72 -13.70 -2.71 3.56
C LEU A 72 -12.66 -3.79 3.28
N PHE A 73 -11.84 -3.62 2.25
CA PHE A 73 -10.76 -4.55 1.94
C PHE A 73 -9.73 -4.66 3.08
N GLN A 74 -9.29 -3.54 3.66
CA GLN A 74 -8.38 -3.55 4.82
C GLN A 74 -8.95 -4.27 6.04
N THR A 75 -10.28 -4.26 6.21
CA THR A 75 -10.95 -5.01 7.29
C THR A 75 -11.00 -6.50 6.93
N LEU A 76 -11.37 -6.80 5.69
CA LEU A 76 -11.56 -8.15 5.14
C LEU A 76 -10.36 -9.07 5.33
N VAL A 77 -9.15 -8.56 5.11
CA VAL A 77 -7.89 -9.32 5.28
C VAL A 77 -7.67 -9.78 6.73
N THR A 78 -8.32 -9.15 7.71
CA THR A 78 -8.22 -9.55 9.12
C THR A 78 -9.29 -10.55 9.55
N CYS A 79 -10.34 -10.76 8.74
CA CYS A 79 -11.43 -11.68 9.04
C CYS A 79 -11.03 -13.15 8.86
N GLN A 80 -11.64 -14.06 9.61
CA GLN A 80 -11.51 -15.51 9.40
C GLN A 80 -12.36 -15.96 8.21
N ASN A 81 -13.57 -15.40 8.04
CA ASN A 81 -14.48 -15.77 6.94
C ASN A 81 -14.21 -14.96 5.66
N ARG A 82 -13.00 -14.44 5.49
CA ARG A 82 -12.65 -13.44 4.46
C ARG A 82 -13.05 -13.84 3.04
N HIS A 83 -12.86 -15.11 2.66
CA HIS A 83 -13.18 -15.59 1.31
C HIS A 83 -14.68 -15.47 1.03
N GLN A 84 -15.51 -16.06 1.91
CA GLN A 84 -16.98 -15.99 1.80
C GLN A 84 -17.49 -14.55 1.85
N LEU A 85 -16.95 -13.72 2.74
CA LEU A 85 -17.34 -12.31 2.86
C LEU A 85 -17.03 -11.54 1.56
N LEU A 86 -15.89 -11.78 0.93
CA LEU A 86 -15.54 -11.15 -0.35
C LEU A 86 -16.44 -11.64 -1.49
N GLU A 87 -16.73 -12.93 -1.60
CA GLU A 87 -17.67 -13.47 -2.60
C GLU A 87 -19.04 -12.78 -2.51
N MET A 88 -19.56 -12.59 -1.29
CA MET A 88 -20.83 -11.91 -1.06
C MET A 88 -20.81 -10.45 -1.50
N LEU A 89 -19.71 -9.74 -1.23
CA LEU A 89 -19.55 -8.34 -1.65
C LEU A 89 -19.44 -8.22 -3.18
N LEU A 90 -18.65 -9.07 -3.83
CA LEU A 90 -18.51 -9.10 -5.29
C LEU A 90 -19.84 -9.41 -5.97
N ALA A 91 -20.59 -10.40 -5.48
CA ALA A 91 -21.92 -10.73 -5.97
C ALA A 91 -22.93 -9.56 -5.83
N TYR A 92 -22.68 -8.66 -4.88
CA TYR A 92 -23.50 -7.46 -4.65
C TYR A 92 -23.01 -6.22 -5.42
N GLY A 93 -21.97 -6.36 -6.25
CA GLY A 93 -21.46 -5.30 -7.11
C GLY A 93 -20.38 -4.43 -6.47
N LEU A 94 -19.57 -4.99 -5.55
CA LEU A 94 -18.33 -4.36 -5.13
C LEU A 94 -17.41 -4.15 -6.34
N ASP A 95 -17.11 -2.89 -6.65
CA ASP A 95 -16.18 -2.55 -7.74
C ASP A 95 -14.73 -2.64 -7.26
N VAL A 96 -14.03 -3.70 -7.66
CA VAL A 96 -12.61 -3.94 -7.37
C VAL A 96 -11.70 -2.91 -8.04
N ASN A 97 -12.19 -2.24 -9.09
CA ASN A 97 -11.46 -1.23 -9.84
C ASN A 97 -11.71 0.19 -9.33
N GLN A 98 -12.53 0.35 -8.27
CA GLN A 98 -12.71 1.65 -7.64
C GLN A 98 -11.34 2.21 -7.22
N VAL A 99 -11.07 3.45 -7.64
CA VAL A 99 -9.79 4.10 -7.42
C VAL A 99 -9.77 4.74 -6.03
N TYR A 100 -8.79 4.37 -5.22
CA TYR A 100 -8.46 5.05 -3.97
C TYR A 100 -7.18 5.88 -4.16
N THR A 101 -7.10 7.00 -3.42
CA THR A 101 -5.93 7.90 -3.45
C THR A 101 -5.29 7.92 -2.07
N LEU A 102 -4.05 7.43 -1.98
CA LEU A 102 -3.25 7.59 -0.78
C LEU A 102 -2.57 8.96 -0.80
N GLU A 103 -3.05 9.86 0.05
CA GLU A 103 -2.49 11.21 0.20
C GLU A 103 -1.05 11.15 0.72
N GLY A 104 -0.09 11.58 -0.11
CA GLY A 104 1.31 11.69 0.25
C GLY A 104 1.51 12.85 1.23
N HIS A 105 1.50 12.61 2.54
CA HIS A 105 1.79 13.68 3.49
C HIS A 105 3.26 14.16 3.38
N ARG A 106 3.40 15.41 2.91
CA ARG A 106 4.52 16.36 3.10
C ARG A 106 5.92 15.89 2.65
N SER A 107 6.06 15.41 1.42
CA SER A 107 7.36 15.35 0.73
C SER A 107 7.13 15.57 -0.76
N ILE A 108 8.00 16.36 -1.42
CA ILE A 108 7.97 16.58 -2.89
C ILE A 108 8.15 15.25 -3.64
N VAL A 109 8.70 14.23 -2.95
CA VAL A 109 8.91 12.88 -3.45
C VAL A 109 7.67 11.97 -3.29
N ARG A 110 6.65 12.41 -2.53
CA ARG A 110 5.41 11.67 -2.24
C ARG A 110 4.22 12.31 -2.95
N GLN A 111 4.08 12.00 -4.23
CA GLN A 111 2.87 12.28 -5.02
C GLN A 111 1.70 11.43 -4.49
N PRO A 112 0.44 11.90 -4.64
CA PRO A 112 -0.73 11.08 -4.39
C PRO A 112 -0.64 9.79 -5.23
N LEU A 113 -0.80 8.65 -4.56
CA LEU A 113 -0.79 7.35 -5.23
C LEU A 113 -2.24 6.90 -5.44
N HIS A 114 -2.65 6.86 -6.70
CA HIS A 114 -3.93 6.28 -7.10
C HIS A 114 -3.75 4.79 -7.32
N PHE A 115 -4.75 3.97 -6.99
CA PHE A 115 -4.74 2.53 -7.27
C PHE A 115 -6.13 1.91 -7.15
N PRO A 116 -6.42 0.81 -7.85
CA PRO A 116 -7.65 0.06 -7.66
C PRO A 116 -7.63 -0.67 -6.31
N VAL A 117 -8.71 -0.53 -5.55
CA VAL A 117 -8.88 -1.13 -4.21
C VAL A 117 -8.78 -2.66 -4.20
N GLY A 118 -9.06 -3.35 -5.32
CA GLY A 118 -8.94 -4.80 -5.45
C GLY A 118 -7.52 -5.33 -5.20
N LEU A 119 -6.50 -4.47 -5.35
CA LEU A 119 -5.12 -4.82 -5.01
C LEU A 119 -4.94 -5.22 -3.54
N TYR A 120 -5.82 -4.77 -2.63
CA TYR A 120 -5.79 -5.22 -1.23
C TYR A 120 -6.01 -6.72 -1.05
N ALA A 121 -6.61 -7.40 -2.03
CA ALA A 121 -6.77 -8.85 -1.98
C ALA A 121 -5.43 -9.60 -2.17
N ALA A 122 -4.39 -8.95 -2.72
CA ALA A 122 -3.09 -9.58 -2.97
C ALA A 122 -2.44 -10.13 -1.68
N ARG A 123 -2.85 -9.64 -0.50
CA ARG A 123 -2.40 -10.12 0.81
C ARG A 123 -2.72 -11.61 1.07
N HIS A 124 -3.74 -12.15 0.41
CA HIS A 124 -4.18 -13.54 0.61
C HIS A 124 -4.51 -14.20 -0.72
N GLU A 125 -3.94 -15.38 -0.99
CA GLU A 125 -4.16 -16.06 -2.27
C GLU A 125 -5.63 -16.36 -2.53
N GLU A 126 -6.37 -16.75 -1.48
CA GLU A 126 -7.80 -17.05 -1.58
C GLU A 126 -8.67 -15.84 -1.88
N LEU A 127 -8.22 -14.62 -1.51
CA LEU A 127 -8.91 -13.39 -1.88
C LEU A 127 -8.50 -12.96 -3.28
N TRP A 128 -7.20 -13.04 -3.58
CA TRP A 128 -6.65 -12.70 -4.88
C TRP A 128 -7.29 -13.52 -6.00
N ALA A 129 -7.50 -14.81 -5.78
CA ALA A 129 -8.18 -15.70 -6.72
C ALA A 129 -9.59 -15.22 -7.10
N LEU A 130 -10.28 -14.48 -6.22
CA LEU A 130 -11.62 -13.95 -6.49
C LEU A 130 -11.60 -12.64 -7.30
N VAL A 131 -10.55 -11.83 -7.18
CA VAL A 131 -10.50 -10.51 -7.83
C VAL A 131 -9.61 -10.46 -9.07
N ALA A 132 -8.66 -11.37 -9.22
CA ALA A 132 -7.66 -11.30 -10.29
C ALA A 132 -8.29 -11.27 -11.69
N GLU A 133 -9.42 -11.94 -11.92
CA GLU A 133 -10.07 -11.95 -13.23
C GLU A 133 -10.84 -10.65 -13.53
N GLU A 134 -11.26 -9.91 -12.51
CA GLU A 134 -12.04 -8.67 -12.66
C GLU A 134 -11.18 -7.40 -12.55
N LEU A 135 -9.96 -7.53 -12.03
CA LEU A 135 -9.04 -6.41 -11.88
C LEU A 135 -8.56 -5.94 -13.26
N ASP A 136 -8.74 -4.65 -13.54
CA ASP A 136 -8.19 -4.02 -14.74
C ASP A 136 -6.68 -3.82 -14.54
N PHE A 137 -5.91 -4.84 -14.92
CA PHE A 137 -4.45 -4.78 -14.91
C PHE A 137 -3.93 -3.71 -15.86
N THR A 138 -4.61 -3.43 -16.98
CA THR A 138 -4.14 -2.40 -17.93
C THR A 138 -4.21 -1.02 -17.28
N TYR A 139 -5.30 -0.71 -16.59
CA TYR A 139 -5.43 0.51 -15.80
C TYR A 139 -4.46 0.54 -14.62
N THR A 140 -4.26 -0.59 -13.93
CA THR A 140 -3.27 -0.73 -12.84
C THR A 140 -1.84 -0.43 -13.34
N ILE A 141 -1.51 -0.91 -14.55
CA ILE A 141 -0.23 -0.65 -15.23
C ILE A 141 -0.17 0.78 -15.78
N GLN A 142 -1.27 1.51 -15.93
CA GLN A 142 -1.29 2.84 -16.55
C GLN A 142 -1.72 3.94 -15.59
N LEU A 143 -1.57 3.70 -14.29
CA LEU A 143 -1.94 4.63 -13.25
C LEU A 143 -1.27 5.99 -13.43
N GLN A 144 -2.08 6.94 -13.91
CA GLN A 144 -1.73 8.34 -13.94
C GLN A 144 -1.59 8.80 -12.49
N ARG A 145 -0.35 8.99 -12.04
CA ARG A 145 -0.14 9.83 -10.85
C ARG A 145 -0.73 11.18 -11.19
N SER A 146 -1.66 11.69 -10.36
CA SER A 146 -2.18 13.03 -10.60
C SER A 146 -1.04 14.00 -10.38
N ASP A 147 -0.45 14.47 -11.47
CA ASP A 147 0.62 15.43 -11.39
C ASP A 147 0.34 16.63 -12.28
N GLN A 148 0.65 17.77 -11.69
CA GLN A 148 1.05 19.01 -12.34
C GLN A 148 2.16 18.84 -13.41
N PHE A 149 2.64 17.61 -13.65
CA PHE A 149 3.69 17.22 -14.59
C PHE A 149 3.22 16.37 -15.78
N MET A 150 1.94 15.94 -15.85
CA MET A 150 1.35 15.27 -17.02
C MET A 150 2.05 13.96 -17.46
N GLU A 151 2.51 13.14 -16.51
CA GLU A 151 3.19 11.89 -16.83
C GLU A 151 2.34 10.66 -16.46
N THR A 152 2.18 9.72 -17.40
CA THR A 152 1.47 8.44 -17.20
C THR A 152 2.47 7.40 -16.72
N HIS A 153 2.18 6.67 -15.65
CA HIS A 153 3.15 5.80 -14.99
C HIS A 153 2.62 4.41 -14.73
N GLU A 154 3.54 3.45 -14.61
CA GLU A 154 3.23 2.07 -14.25
C GLU A 154 3.32 1.87 -12.74
N LEU A 155 2.26 1.34 -12.12
CA LEU A 155 2.26 0.98 -10.71
C LEU A 155 3.26 -0.17 -10.47
N ASN A 156 4.21 0.04 -9.56
CA ASN A 156 5.25 -0.95 -9.24
C ASN A 156 4.94 -1.75 -7.96
N LEU A 157 5.63 -2.87 -7.73
CA LEU A 157 5.41 -3.74 -6.55
C LEU A 157 5.67 -3.02 -5.21
N LEU A 158 6.52 -1.99 -5.22
CA LEU A 158 6.79 -1.17 -4.04
C LEU A 158 5.58 -0.30 -3.70
N ASP A 159 4.99 0.36 -4.69
CA ASP A 159 3.73 1.08 -4.54
C ASP A 159 2.70 0.12 -3.95
N LEU A 160 2.58 -1.13 -4.43
CA LEU A 160 1.72 -2.15 -3.80
C LEU A 160 2.04 -2.40 -2.33
N VAL A 161 3.27 -2.66 -1.91
CA VAL A 161 3.51 -2.94 -0.48
C VAL A 161 3.43 -1.72 0.42
N LEU A 162 3.73 -0.53 -0.09
CA LEU A 162 3.43 0.71 0.62
C LEU A 162 1.92 0.91 0.80
N LEU A 163 1.13 0.61 -0.23
CA LEU A 163 -0.32 0.69 -0.20
C LEU A 163 -0.94 -0.36 0.71
N LEU A 164 -0.34 -1.53 0.69
CA LEU A 164 -0.88 -2.73 1.26
C LEU A 164 -0.30 -3.02 2.64
N ASP A 165 0.63 -2.24 3.20
CA ASP A 165 1.23 -2.44 4.54
C ASP A 165 1.38 -3.94 4.89
N ILE A 166 1.78 -4.74 3.90
CA ILE A 166 1.65 -6.20 4.03
C ILE A 166 2.81 -6.62 4.89
N GLU A 167 2.58 -6.89 6.16
CA GLU A 167 3.59 -7.57 7.00
C GLU A 167 3.74 -9.06 6.60
N GLU A 168 2.75 -9.59 5.86
CA GLU A 168 2.69 -10.95 5.32
C GLU A 168 3.14 -11.02 3.83
N GLU A 169 3.35 -12.23 3.34
CA GLU A 169 4.12 -12.49 2.12
C GLU A 169 3.16 -12.72 0.95
N LEU A 170 3.43 -12.09 -0.20
CA LEU A 170 2.69 -12.37 -1.42
C LEU A 170 3.00 -13.80 -1.87
N THR A 171 1.97 -14.57 -2.24
CA THR A 171 2.19 -15.92 -2.72
C THR A 171 2.81 -15.91 -4.13
N ILE A 172 3.52 -17.00 -4.49
CA ILE A 172 4.16 -17.15 -5.80
C ILE A 172 3.14 -16.93 -6.93
N ARG A 173 1.90 -17.38 -6.75
CA ARG A 173 0.82 -17.22 -7.72
C ARG A 173 0.44 -15.76 -7.95
N VAL A 174 0.35 -14.96 -6.88
CA VAL A 174 0.10 -13.52 -6.97
C VAL A 174 1.24 -12.85 -7.74
N LEU A 175 2.49 -13.21 -7.42
CA LEU A 175 3.67 -12.64 -8.07
C LEU A 175 3.80 -13.03 -9.55
N ASP A 176 3.52 -14.28 -9.91
CA ASP A 176 3.52 -14.75 -11.29
C ASP A 176 2.45 -14.02 -12.12
N GLN A 177 1.28 -13.72 -11.56
CA GLN A 177 0.25 -12.95 -12.26
C GLN A 177 0.61 -11.46 -12.39
N LEU A 178 1.34 -10.91 -11.42
CA LEU A 178 1.88 -9.55 -11.50
C LEU A 178 3.11 -9.45 -12.43
N CYS A 179 3.77 -10.57 -12.79
CA CYS A 179 5.04 -10.54 -13.55
C CYS A 179 4.90 -10.10 -15.01
N GLU A 180 3.71 -10.22 -15.58
CA GLU A 180 3.40 -9.68 -16.92
C GLU A 180 3.33 -8.14 -16.93
N CYS A 181 3.19 -7.55 -15.74
CA CYS A 181 3.19 -6.11 -15.53
C CYS A 181 4.66 -5.69 -15.28
N LYS A 182 5.33 -5.18 -16.33
CA LYS A 182 6.80 -5.00 -16.37
C LYS A 182 7.38 -4.08 -15.28
N ALA A 183 6.60 -3.16 -14.72
CA ALA A 183 6.99 -2.37 -13.55
C ALA A 183 6.63 -3.01 -12.21
N THR A 184 5.76 -4.02 -12.19
CA THR A 184 4.99 -4.46 -11.02
C THR A 184 5.56 -5.68 -10.32
N VAL A 185 6.75 -6.13 -10.69
CA VAL A 185 7.47 -7.15 -9.91
C VAL A 185 8.88 -6.69 -9.66
N GLY A 186 9.26 -6.65 -8.38
CA GLY A 186 10.68 -6.86 -8.10
C GLY A 186 11.23 -6.30 -6.81
N LEU A 187 10.45 -5.74 -5.90
CA LEU A 187 11.12 -5.05 -4.80
C LEU A 187 10.49 -5.08 -3.42
N SER A 188 9.19 -5.14 -3.26
CA SER A 188 8.65 -5.13 -1.90
C SER A 188 8.66 -6.47 -1.16
N GLU A 189 8.47 -7.58 -1.88
CA GLU A 189 8.87 -8.92 -1.42
C GLU A 189 10.37 -8.97 -1.03
N ARG A 190 11.17 -8.10 -1.66
CA ARG A 190 12.62 -7.95 -1.46
C ARG A 190 12.96 -7.14 -0.20
N LEU A 191 12.05 -6.33 0.34
CA LEU A 191 12.26 -5.53 1.55
C LEU A 191 11.94 -6.31 2.83
N GLN A 192 11.22 -7.43 2.73
CA GLN A 192 10.89 -8.27 3.88
C GLN A 192 11.71 -9.56 3.94
N ARG A 193 12.22 -10.06 2.81
CA ARG A 193 12.76 -11.43 2.71
C ARG A 193 14.03 -11.54 1.84
N PRO A 194 15.21 -11.20 2.38
CA PRO A 194 16.49 -11.23 1.66
C PRO A 194 16.89 -12.59 1.06
N ALA A 195 16.31 -13.70 1.55
CA ALA A 195 16.74 -15.07 1.24
C ALA A 195 15.79 -15.85 0.32
N SER A 196 14.76 -15.22 -0.26
CA SER A 196 13.80 -15.92 -1.13
C SER A 196 14.45 -16.41 -2.45
N PRO A 197 14.33 -17.69 -2.85
CA PRO A 197 14.85 -18.19 -4.13
C PRO A 197 14.26 -17.49 -5.37
N LEU A 198 13.06 -16.92 -5.24
CA LEU A 198 12.37 -16.18 -6.31
C LEU A 198 13.13 -14.89 -6.69
N LEU A 199 13.84 -14.30 -5.72
CA LEU A 199 14.67 -13.11 -5.89
C LEU A 199 15.82 -13.37 -6.87
N PHE A 200 16.53 -14.50 -6.71
CA PHE A 200 17.60 -14.89 -7.62
C PHE A 200 17.07 -15.09 -9.03
N LYS A 201 15.91 -15.72 -9.19
CA LYS A 201 15.27 -15.93 -10.50
C LYS A 201 14.90 -14.62 -11.20
N ILE A 202 14.33 -13.64 -10.50
CA ILE A 202 13.98 -12.32 -11.08
C ILE A 202 15.23 -11.51 -11.45
N ILE A 203 16.30 -11.59 -10.64
CA ILE A 203 17.61 -10.98 -10.91
C ILE A 203 18.28 -11.61 -12.14
N GLU A 204 18.16 -12.93 -12.29
CA GLU A 204 18.73 -13.70 -13.40
C GLU A 204 17.94 -13.55 -14.71
N MET A 205 16.65 -13.19 -14.63
CA MET A 205 15.76 -13.11 -15.80
C MET A 205 15.76 -11.74 -16.50
N ASP A 206 16.55 -10.75 -16.06
CA ASP A 206 16.56 -9.37 -16.60
C ASP A 206 15.15 -8.75 -16.75
N ALA A 207 14.16 -9.27 -16.01
CA ALA A 207 12.76 -8.89 -16.12
C ALA A 207 12.47 -7.47 -15.59
N TYR A 208 13.47 -6.87 -14.94
CA TYR A 208 13.44 -5.50 -14.47
C TYR A 208 14.47 -4.68 -15.24
N LEU A 209 14.03 -4.08 -16.36
CA LEU A 209 14.74 -3.01 -17.04
C LEU A 209 14.30 -1.70 -16.39
N PRO A 210 15.13 -1.04 -15.57
CA PRO A 210 14.81 0.29 -15.07
C PRO A 210 14.66 1.21 -16.29
N THR A 211 13.44 1.61 -16.61
CA THR A 211 13.23 2.64 -17.62
C THR A 211 13.76 3.96 -17.05
N PHE A 212 14.76 4.51 -17.74
CA PHE A 212 15.61 5.68 -17.43
C PHE A 212 14.92 6.98 -16.99
N ILE A 213 13.59 7.01 -16.91
CA ILE A 213 12.82 8.22 -16.61
C ILE A 213 12.69 8.42 -15.09
N TYR A 214 13.16 7.47 -14.27
CA TYR A 214 12.90 7.50 -12.83
C TYR A 214 14.06 7.15 -11.91
N ALA A 215 14.47 8.18 -11.18
CA ALA A 215 15.39 8.17 -10.06
C ALA A 215 15.04 7.18 -8.92
N LYS A 216 13.74 7.01 -8.63
CA LYS A 216 13.25 6.25 -7.48
C LYS A 216 13.24 4.72 -7.65
N HIS A 217 13.75 4.17 -8.76
CA HIS A 217 13.56 2.77 -9.15
C HIS A 217 14.82 1.89 -9.05
N TYR A 218 15.87 2.35 -8.39
CA TYR A 218 17.14 1.60 -8.34
C TYR A 218 17.32 0.77 -7.07
N PHE A 219 17.94 -0.40 -7.22
CA PHE A 219 18.16 -1.37 -6.14
C PHE A 219 18.79 -0.83 -4.83
N PRO A 220 19.72 0.16 -4.83
CA PRO A 220 20.36 0.65 -3.61
C PRO A 220 19.41 1.50 -2.76
N PHE A 221 18.69 2.44 -3.38
CA PHE A 221 17.64 3.24 -2.74
C PHE A 221 16.68 2.35 -1.94
N TYR A 222 16.30 1.24 -2.56
CA TYR A 222 15.39 0.28 -1.98
C TYR A 222 16.01 -0.63 -0.93
N ALA A 223 17.21 -1.13 -1.16
CA ALA A 223 17.92 -1.90 -0.16
C ALA A 223 18.16 -1.09 1.13
N LEU A 224 18.31 0.25 1.03
CA LEU A 224 18.32 1.16 2.17
C LEU A 224 16.99 1.21 2.91
N ILE A 225 15.89 1.44 2.19
CA ILE A 225 14.54 1.48 2.77
C ILE A 225 14.18 0.16 3.46
N GLY A 226 14.50 -0.96 2.81
CA GLY A 226 14.16 -2.32 3.28
C GLY A 226 15.18 -2.94 4.21
N ARG A 227 16.24 -2.22 4.60
CA ARG A 227 17.26 -2.72 5.54
C ARG A 227 17.94 -4.01 5.07
N GLN A 228 18.20 -4.11 3.77
CA GLN A 228 18.81 -5.29 3.15
C GLN A 228 20.33 -5.26 3.30
N THR A 229 20.81 -5.15 4.55
CA THR A 229 22.25 -4.94 4.85
C THR A 229 23.15 -6.03 4.26
N THR A 230 22.64 -7.25 4.10
CA THR A 230 23.38 -8.37 3.49
C THR A 230 23.47 -8.29 1.96
N LEU A 231 22.43 -7.78 1.30
CA LEU A 231 22.36 -7.67 -0.16
C LEU A 231 22.88 -6.32 -0.67
N PHE A 232 22.79 -5.28 0.15
CA PHE A 232 23.16 -3.92 -0.22
C PHE A 232 24.57 -3.82 -0.84
N PRO A 233 25.62 -4.47 -0.29
CA PRO A 233 26.96 -4.41 -0.88
C PRO A 233 27.05 -5.00 -2.30
N SER A 234 26.36 -6.12 -2.56
CA SER A 234 26.40 -6.75 -3.89
C SER A 234 25.60 -5.96 -4.92
N LEU A 235 24.48 -5.37 -4.51
CA LEU A 235 23.65 -4.49 -5.34
C LEU A 235 24.40 -3.20 -5.70
N LEU A 236 25.03 -2.56 -4.72
CA LEU A 236 25.85 -1.39 -4.94
C LEU A 236 27.00 -1.71 -5.89
N ASN A 237 27.74 -2.80 -5.65
CA ASN A 237 28.83 -3.23 -6.54
C ASN A 237 28.39 -3.46 -7.98
N ARG A 238 27.20 -4.04 -8.21
CA ARG A 238 26.66 -4.23 -9.56
C ARG A 238 26.38 -2.88 -10.22
N ILE A 239 25.78 -1.94 -9.50
CA ILE A 239 25.47 -0.61 -10.03
C ILE A 239 26.72 0.21 -10.32
N MET A 240 27.77 0.05 -9.52
CA MET A 240 29.05 0.68 -9.78
C MET A 240 29.70 0.24 -11.11
N GLN A 241 29.21 -0.85 -11.74
CA GLN A 241 29.66 -1.31 -13.06
C GLN A 241 28.84 -0.69 -14.21
N GLU A 242 27.73 -0.03 -13.90
CA GLU A 242 26.84 0.59 -14.89
C GLU A 242 27.33 2.00 -15.24
N SER A 243 27.08 2.42 -16.48
CA SER A 243 27.45 3.76 -16.96
C SER A 243 26.77 4.92 -16.21
N ILE A 244 25.68 4.62 -15.50
CA ILE A 244 24.83 5.57 -14.77
C ILE A 244 25.01 5.54 -13.25
N ALA A 245 26.04 4.87 -12.74
CA ALA A 245 26.25 4.64 -11.31
C ALA A 245 26.10 5.91 -10.44
N SER A 246 26.63 7.05 -10.92
CA SER A 246 26.56 8.32 -10.19
C SER A 246 25.14 8.81 -9.99
N GLU A 247 24.30 8.77 -11.02
CA GLU A 247 22.90 9.21 -10.97
C GLU A 247 22.11 8.31 -10.00
N VAL A 248 22.29 6.99 -10.16
CA VAL A 248 21.65 5.97 -9.31
C VAL A 248 22.01 6.11 -7.83
N ASN A 249 23.27 6.40 -7.53
CA ASN A 249 23.75 6.55 -6.16
C ASN A 249 23.30 7.87 -5.54
N GLU A 250 23.23 8.95 -6.32
CA GLU A 250 22.64 10.22 -5.87
C GLU A 250 21.15 10.05 -5.54
N ASP A 251 20.41 9.28 -6.32
CA ASP A 251 18.99 9.00 -6.03
C ASP A 251 18.76 8.17 -4.77
N ALA A 252 19.73 7.32 -4.40
CA ALA A 252 19.68 6.58 -3.15
C ALA A 252 19.66 7.50 -1.92
N LEU A 253 20.06 8.78 -2.06
CA LEU A 253 19.89 9.81 -1.02
C LEU A 253 18.42 10.05 -0.66
N LEU A 254 17.48 9.81 -1.57
CA LEU A 254 16.04 9.93 -1.30
C LEU A 254 15.59 9.02 -0.14
N ALA A 255 16.30 7.92 0.14
CA ALA A 255 15.98 7.04 1.28
C ALA A 255 16.11 7.77 2.63
N PHE A 256 16.92 8.83 2.67
CA PHE A 256 17.15 9.66 3.85
C PHE A 256 16.29 10.95 3.85
N HIS A 257 15.57 11.25 2.76
CA HIS A 257 14.69 12.41 2.61
C HIS A 257 13.22 12.07 2.93
N ASN A 258 12.91 11.75 4.18
CA ASN A 258 11.51 11.63 4.64
C ASN A 258 10.72 10.52 3.91
N TYR A 259 11.31 9.34 3.78
CA TYR A 259 10.64 8.26 3.06
C TYR A 259 9.47 7.62 3.83
N HIS A 260 9.48 7.59 5.18
CA HIS A 260 8.34 7.10 5.97
C HIS A 260 8.25 7.74 7.38
N PRO A 261 7.40 8.78 7.56
CA PRO A 261 7.19 9.38 8.87
C PRO A 261 6.80 8.36 9.95
N GLY A 262 7.46 8.43 11.10
CA GLY A 262 7.17 7.61 12.28
C GLY A 262 7.75 6.19 12.22
N LEU A 263 8.43 5.81 11.13
CA LEU A 263 9.03 4.48 11.01
C LEU A 263 10.26 4.35 11.92
N ALA A 264 11.13 5.35 11.92
CA ALA A 264 12.28 5.39 12.82
C ALA A 264 11.82 5.42 14.29
N LEU A 265 10.74 6.16 14.59
CA LEU A 265 10.11 6.14 15.92
C LEU A 265 9.50 4.77 16.29
N LYS A 266 8.83 4.06 15.35
CA LYS A 266 8.24 2.72 15.58
C LYS A 266 9.31 1.65 15.79
N GLN A 267 10.40 1.69 15.01
CA GLN A 267 11.40 0.63 14.95
C GLN A 267 12.61 0.88 15.85
N GLY A 268 12.84 2.13 16.27
CA GLY A 268 13.86 2.49 17.24
C GLY A 268 15.30 2.37 16.73
N HIS A 269 16.22 2.16 17.66
CA HIS A 269 17.66 2.30 17.43
C HIS A 269 18.24 1.31 16.40
N THR A 270 17.75 0.07 16.35
CA THR A 270 18.23 -0.94 15.40
C THR A 270 18.01 -0.50 13.95
N TYR A 271 16.90 0.18 13.67
CA TYR A 271 16.60 0.73 12.35
C TYR A 271 17.61 1.82 11.95
N ILE A 272 17.92 2.72 12.87
CA ILE A 272 18.86 3.82 12.70
C ILE A 272 20.27 3.30 12.39
N GLU A 273 20.75 2.28 13.11
CA GLU A 273 22.08 1.70 12.88
C GLU A 273 22.21 1.00 11.53
N GLN A 274 21.22 0.20 11.12
CA GLN A 274 21.24 -0.48 9.83
C GLN A 274 21.27 0.52 8.66
N LEU A 275 20.48 1.59 8.77
CA LEU A 275 20.45 2.64 7.77
C LEU A 275 21.80 3.39 7.69
N TYR A 276 22.42 3.63 8.85
CA TYR A 276 23.76 4.21 8.93
C TYR A 276 24.83 3.34 8.26
N GLU A 277 24.88 2.03 8.53
CA GLU A 277 25.85 1.12 7.94
C GLU A 277 25.78 1.08 6.41
N MET A 278 24.57 1.03 5.85
CA MET A 278 24.39 1.08 4.40
C MET A 278 24.69 2.47 3.83
N GLY A 279 24.41 3.53 4.57
CA GLY A 279 24.83 4.90 4.22
C GLY A 279 26.34 5.05 4.13
N LEU A 280 27.10 4.40 5.02
CA LEU A 280 28.57 4.36 4.93
C LEU A 280 29.03 3.69 3.64
N LEU A 281 28.37 2.59 3.24
CA LEU A 281 28.69 1.92 1.98
C LEU A 281 28.40 2.80 0.76
N LEU A 282 27.29 3.54 0.75
CA LEU A 282 27.03 4.54 -0.30
C LEU A 282 28.11 5.61 -0.37
N ARG A 283 28.55 6.11 0.79
CA ARG A 283 29.59 7.14 0.85
C ARG A 283 30.93 6.60 0.35
N ASP A 284 31.36 5.48 0.94
CA ASP A 284 32.72 4.97 0.79
C ASP A 284 32.91 4.23 -0.55
N GLN A 285 31.88 3.51 -1.03
CA GLN A 285 31.93 2.73 -2.27
C GLN A 285 31.15 3.40 -3.42
N GLY A 286 30.00 4.01 -3.10
CA GLY A 286 29.15 4.70 -4.08
C GLY A 286 29.61 6.11 -4.42
N GLY A 287 30.57 6.67 -3.68
CA GLY A 287 31.08 8.03 -3.88
C GLY A 287 30.09 9.13 -3.51
N VAL A 288 29.06 8.80 -2.72
CA VAL A 288 27.99 9.73 -2.36
C VAL A 288 28.45 10.73 -1.32
N ASP A 289 28.29 12.02 -1.61
CA ASP A 289 28.55 13.09 -0.64
C ASP A 289 27.27 13.46 0.13
N PHE A 290 27.16 12.96 1.35
CA PHE A 290 26.03 13.24 2.25
C PHE A 290 25.93 14.71 2.66
N ASN A 291 26.97 15.54 2.46
CA ASN A 291 26.89 16.98 2.70
C ASN A 291 26.02 17.73 1.66
N ARG A 292 25.66 17.07 0.55
CA ARG A 292 24.80 17.63 -0.50
C ARG A 292 23.30 17.34 -0.28
N ILE A 293 22.96 16.61 0.78
CA ILE A 293 21.57 16.36 1.18
C ILE A 293 20.92 17.67 1.59
N ASP A 294 19.71 17.91 1.10
CA ASP A 294 18.92 19.07 1.49
C ASP A 294 18.21 18.79 2.82
N ALA A 295 18.67 19.48 3.86
CA ALA A 295 18.19 19.33 5.23
C ALA A 295 16.70 19.68 5.38
N GLU A 296 16.10 20.45 4.46
CA GLU A 296 14.67 20.78 4.51
C GLU A 296 13.78 19.55 4.25
N TYR A 297 14.30 18.51 3.59
CA TYR A 297 13.56 17.29 3.29
C TYR A 297 13.90 16.11 4.22
N VAL A 298 14.76 16.30 5.21
CA VAL A 298 15.09 15.27 6.21
C VAL A 298 14.11 15.43 7.38
N LEU A 299 13.39 14.36 7.75
CA LEU A 299 12.60 14.40 8.99
C LEU A 299 13.53 14.40 10.20
N SER A 300 13.09 15.07 11.27
CA SER A 300 13.82 15.15 12.54
C SER A 300 14.21 13.80 13.14
N GLU A 301 13.50 12.72 12.81
CA GLU A 301 13.82 11.36 13.27
C GLU A 301 15.02 10.71 12.54
N TYR A 302 15.46 11.26 11.41
CA TYR A 302 16.63 10.81 10.63
C TYR A 302 17.86 11.72 10.79
N ASP A 303 17.72 12.88 11.45
CA ASP A 303 18.77 13.87 11.68
C ASP A 303 20.08 13.25 12.20
N GLU A 304 19.97 12.31 13.12
CA GLU A 304 21.13 11.68 13.75
C GLU A 304 21.96 10.88 12.73
N VAL A 305 21.29 10.08 11.89
CA VAL A 305 21.94 9.26 10.85
C VAL A 305 22.67 10.17 9.86
N ILE A 306 21.99 11.21 9.36
CA ILE A 306 22.57 12.14 8.41
C ILE A 306 23.79 12.84 8.98
N LYS A 307 23.69 13.38 10.20
CA LYS A 307 24.82 14.04 10.88
C LYS A 307 26.02 13.11 11.07
N ARG A 308 25.79 11.80 11.24
CA ARG A 308 26.87 10.81 11.34
C ARG A 308 27.51 10.54 9.98
N LEU A 309 26.73 10.46 8.90
CA LEU A 309 27.22 10.18 7.55
C LEU A 309 28.00 11.35 6.94
N CYS A 310 27.66 12.59 7.31
CA CYS A 310 28.40 13.80 6.92
C CYS A 310 29.80 13.92 7.56
N ARG A 311 30.16 13.08 8.55
CA ARG A 311 31.47 13.10 9.23
C ARG A 311 32.47 12.18 8.55
#